data_AF-A0A8S3AB04-F1
#
_entry.id   AF-A0A8S3AB04-F1
#
_cell.length_a   1.000
_cell.length_b   1.000
_cell.length_c   1.000
_cell.angle_alpha   90.00
_cell.angle_beta   90.00
_cell.angle_gamma   90.00
#
_symmetry.space_group_name_H-M   'P 1'
#
loop_
_entity.id
_entity.type
_entity.pdbx_description
1 polymer ?
#
loop_
_entity_poly.entity_id
_entity_poly.type
_entity_poly.pdbx_seq_one_letter_code
_entity_poly.pdbx_strand_id
1 'polypeptide(L)'
;MSRFNASLNYRFDSFCARSRLCSKCRRWFSGRYRVLLIIGIFIILINEFLFYQWAYFNWSNIDELAKKSSVEKLLIAADPQLIGEKDEGIFGFITRKEADRYLAKTFLQAKSYVKPDWIVFLGDIFDEGLSASDDEFKRYFERFNSIFDYKNHEQHYIIIPGDNDVGGEYYGDKQPLLRKRFRNYFGRIIALYHQNDIQFLK
;
A
#
# COMPACT_ATOMS: atom_id res chain seq x y z
N MET A 1 -42.43 36.67 -38.43
CA MET A 1 -41.70 35.91 -37.40
C MET A 1 -40.31 36.55 -37.19
N SER A 2 -40.20 37.67 -36.47
CA SER A 2 -38.89 38.29 -36.17
C SER A 2 -38.87 39.30 -35.01
N ARG A 3 -39.93 39.40 -34.19
CA ARG A 3 -40.02 40.42 -33.11
C ARG A 3 -40.21 39.86 -31.69
N PHE A 4 -40.00 38.56 -31.47
CA PHE A 4 -40.13 37.95 -30.14
C PHE A 4 -38.80 37.46 -29.51
N ASN A 5 -37.66 37.55 -30.21
CA ASN A 5 -36.36 37.09 -29.68
C ASN A 5 -35.43 38.18 -29.15
N ALA A 6 -35.84 39.46 -29.17
CA ALA A 6 -34.98 40.56 -28.70
C ALA A 6 -35.18 40.95 -27.22
N SER A 7 -36.27 40.53 -26.57
CA SER A 7 -36.59 40.95 -25.20
C SER A 7 -36.08 40.02 -24.08
N LEU A 8 -35.59 38.82 -24.43
CA LEU A 8 -35.01 37.88 -23.46
C LEU A 8 -33.51 38.06 -23.25
N ASN A 9 -32.77 38.60 -24.23
CA ASN A 9 -31.35 38.93 -24.06
C ASN A 9 -31.10 40.22 -23.26
N TYR A 10 -32.07 41.14 -23.19
CA TYR A 10 -31.92 42.38 -22.41
C TYR A 10 -32.16 42.22 -20.89
N ARG A 11 -32.71 41.08 -20.45
CA ARG A 11 -33.06 40.82 -19.04
C ARG A 11 -32.03 40.00 -18.24
N PHE A 12 -30.99 39.47 -18.89
CA PHE A 12 -29.84 38.88 -18.18
C PHE A 12 -28.67 39.86 -18.01
N ASP A 13 -28.55 40.87 -18.89
CA ASP A 13 -27.48 41.87 -18.82
C ASP A 13 -27.74 42.99 -17.79
N SER A 14 -28.98 43.14 -17.31
CA SER A 14 -29.37 44.23 -16.39
C SER A 14 -29.27 43.86 -14.90
N PHE A 15 -28.97 42.61 -14.54
CA PHE A 15 -28.73 42.21 -13.15
C PHE A 15 -27.24 42.18 -12.76
N CYS A 16 -26.33 42.27 -13.74
CA CYS A 16 -24.89 42.21 -13.53
C CYS A 16 -24.21 43.61 -13.47
N ALA A 17 -25.00 44.70 -13.54
CA ALA A 17 -24.49 46.07 -13.57
C ALA A 17 -24.42 46.77 -12.19
N ARG A 18 -24.68 46.06 -11.08
CA ARG A 18 -24.61 46.63 -9.72
C ARG A 18 -23.98 45.68 -8.70
N SER A 19 -22.71 45.34 -8.89
CA SER A 19 -21.77 45.22 -7.77
C SER A 19 -20.33 45.17 -8.29
N ARG A 20 -19.50 46.12 -7.85
CA ARG A 20 -18.04 46.08 -8.05
C ARG A 20 -17.35 44.90 -7.31
N LEU A 21 -18.13 44.01 -6.69
CA LEU A 21 -17.66 42.78 -6.04
C LEU A 21 -17.51 41.60 -7.03
N CYS A 22 -18.08 41.66 -8.24
CA CYS A 22 -18.10 40.52 -9.16
C CYS A 22 -16.80 40.32 -9.97
N SER A 23 -16.02 41.38 -10.24
CA SER A 23 -14.77 41.24 -11.00
C SER A 23 -13.60 40.71 -10.18
N LYS A 24 -13.57 40.93 -8.86
CA LYS A 24 -12.58 40.35 -7.95
C LYS A 24 -12.87 38.88 -7.65
N CYS A 25 -14.14 38.47 -7.47
CA CYS A 25 -14.50 37.05 -7.32
C CYS A 25 -14.33 36.25 -8.62
N ARG A 26 -14.53 36.84 -9.80
CA ARG A 26 -14.22 36.18 -11.09
C ARG A 26 -12.71 36.00 -11.32
N ARG A 27 -11.88 36.81 -10.65
CA ARG A 27 -10.41 36.74 -10.70
C ARG A 27 -9.83 35.79 -9.62
N TRP A 28 -10.65 35.27 -8.70
CA TRP A 28 -10.24 34.22 -7.76
C TRP A 28 -9.97 32.89 -8.46
N PHE A 29 -10.65 32.58 -9.58
CA PHE A 29 -10.27 31.51 -10.52
C PHE A 29 -9.20 31.97 -11.53
N SER A 30 -8.20 32.70 -11.06
CA SER A 30 -7.05 33.14 -11.84
C SER A 30 -6.29 31.95 -12.46
N GLY A 31 -5.76 32.11 -13.68
CA GLY A 31 -5.06 31.06 -14.43
C GLY A 31 -3.98 30.32 -13.62
N ARG A 32 -3.35 31.00 -12.64
CA ARG A 32 -2.40 30.38 -11.69
C ARG A 32 -2.98 29.22 -10.87
N TYR A 33 -4.21 29.31 -10.36
CA TYR A 33 -4.81 28.21 -9.59
C TYR A 33 -5.21 27.05 -10.50
N ARG A 34 -5.56 27.34 -11.76
CA ARG A 34 -5.77 26.29 -12.78
C ARG A 34 -4.47 25.55 -13.08
N VAL A 35 -3.37 26.28 -13.26
CA VAL A 35 -2.03 25.69 -13.45
C VAL A 35 -1.63 24.84 -12.25
N LEU A 36 -1.77 25.35 -11.02
CA LEU A 36 -1.46 24.59 -9.80
C LEU A 36 -2.32 23.32 -9.66
N LEU A 37 -3.61 23.40 -10.00
CA LEU A 37 -4.51 22.25 -9.97
C LEU A 37 -4.11 21.20 -11.02
N ILE A 38 -3.74 21.62 -12.24
CA ILE A 38 -3.24 20.72 -13.28
C ILE A 38 -1.95 20.03 -12.80
N ILE A 39 -1.01 20.79 -12.24
CA ILE A 39 0.24 20.23 -11.68
C ILE A 39 -0.08 19.22 -10.58
N GLY A 40 -0.99 19.54 -9.66
CA GLY A 40 -1.42 18.63 -8.59
C GLY A 40 -2.01 17.32 -9.13
N ILE A 41 -2.88 17.40 -10.15
CA ILE A 41 -3.44 16.21 -10.81
C ILE A 41 -2.34 15.37 -11.46
N PHE A 42 -1.39 16.01 -12.15
CA PHE A 42 -0.27 15.29 -12.76
C PHE A 42 0.62 14.61 -11.73
N ILE A 43 0.91 15.27 -10.60
CA ILE A 43 1.68 14.66 -9.50
C ILE A 43 0.95 13.44 -8.97
N ILE A 44 -0.36 13.52 -8.73
CA ILE A 44 -1.16 12.38 -8.28
C ILE A 44 -1.13 11.28 -9.33
N LEU A 45 -1.38 11.57 -10.61
CA LEU A 45 -1.36 10.57 -11.68
C LEU A 45 0.00 9.87 -11.80
N ILE A 46 1.10 10.61 -11.67
CA ILE A 46 2.45 10.07 -11.73
C ILE A 46 2.70 9.12 -10.56
N ASN A 47 2.45 9.59 -9.32
CA ASN A 47 2.73 8.83 -8.10
C ASN A 47 1.75 7.69 -7.88
N GLU A 48 0.49 7.85 -8.26
CA GLU A 48 -0.57 6.88 -8.00
C GLU A 48 -0.85 5.92 -9.16
N PHE A 49 -0.23 6.12 -10.32
CA PHE A 49 -0.48 5.23 -11.45
C PHE A 49 0.76 4.98 -12.30
N LEU A 50 1.37 6.03 -12.85
CA LEU A 50 2.39 5.85 -13.88
C LEU A 50 3.66 5.17 -13.36
N PHE A 51 4.13 5.49 -12.14
CA PHE A 51 5.31 4.84 -11.59
C PHE A 51 5.15 3.33 -11.42
N TYR A 52 3.99 2.89 -10.96
CA TYR A 52 3.68 1.46 -10.79
C TYR A 52 3.62 0.72 -12.12
N GLN A 53 3.01 1.32 -13.14
CA GLN A 53 2.98 0.73 -14.48
C GLN A 53 4.37 0.68 -15.09
N TRP A 54 5.13 1.77 -14.98
CA TRP A 54 6.50 1.83 -15.45
C TRP A 54 7.35 0.74 -14.78
N ALA A 55 7.30 0.58 -13.46
CA ALA A 55 8.01 -0.48 -12.76
C ALA A 55 7.64 -1.87 -13.29
N TYR A 56 6.34 -2.18 -13.42
CA TYR A 56 5.84 -3.45 -13.94
C TYR A 56 6.35 -3.77 -15.36
N PHE A 57 6.35 -2.78 -16.26
CA PHE A 57 6.82 -2.98 -17.64
C PHE A 57 8.34 -3.06 -17.79
N ASN A 58 9.11 -2.60 -16.81
CA ASN A 58 10.57 -2.71 -16.81
C ASN A 58 11.08 -4.01 -16.17
N TRP A 59 10.23 -4.82 -15.57
CA TRP A 59 10.64 -6.13 -15.07
C TRP A 59 10.98 -7.09 -16.22
N SER A 60 12.01 -7.90 -16.00
CA SER A 60 12.50 -8.87 -16.99
C SER A 60 11.53 -10.02 -17.19
N ASN A 61 11.25 -10.39 -18.44
CA ASN A 61 10.32 -11.47 -18.75
C ASN A 61 10.79 -12.82 -18.18
N ILE A 62 10.12 -13.26 -17.12
CA ILE A 62 10.42 -14.51 -16.42
C ILE A 62 9.80 -15.75 -17.09
N ASP A 63 8.80 -15.58 -17.96
CA ASP A 63 8.09 -16.70 -18.60
C ASP A 63 8.97 -17.41 -19.64
N GLU A 64 9.92 -16.71 -20.27
CA GLU A 64 10.87 -17.35 -21.18
C GLU A 64 11.85 -18.29 -20.46
N LEU A 65 12.17 -17.99 -19.20
CA LEU A 65 13.03 -18.84 -18.36
C LEU A 65 12.28 -20.10 -17.91
N ALA A 66 10.99 -19.96 -17.58
CA ALA A 66 10.14 -21.06 -17.13
C ALA A 66 9.74 -22.05 -18.25
N LYS A 67 9.83 -21.68 -19.53
CA LYS A 67 9.48 -22.58 -20.65
C LYS A 67 10.48 -23.73 -20.86
N LYS A 68 11.67 -23.65 -20.28
CA LYS A 68 12.75 -24.63 -20.50
C LYS A 68 12.77 -25.78 -19.50
N SER A 69 12.07 -25.67 -18.37
CA SER A 69 11.99 -26.68 -17.31
C SER A 69 10.85 -26.35 -16.33
N SER A 70 10.39 -27.31 -15.52
CA SER A 70 9.52 -27.00 -14.37
C SER A 70 10.31 -26.18 -13.34
N VAL A 71 10.16 -24.86 -13.37
CA VAL A 71 10.83 -23.92 -12.45
C VAL A 71 9.85 -23.52 -11.35
N GLU A 72 10.25 -23.69 -10.09
CA GLU A 72 9.54 -23.06 -8.97
C GLU A 72 9.88 -21.58 -8.89
N LYS A 73 8.86 -20.75 -8.66
CA LYS A 73 9.01 -19.31 -8.57
C LYS A 73 8.87 -18.84 -7.15
N LEU A 74 9.89 -18.11 -6.71
CA LEU A 74 9.98 -17.54 -5.39
C LEU A 74 9.81 -16.02 -5.48
N LEU A 75 8.87 -15.47 -4.71
CA LEU A 75 8.77 -14.04 -4.45
C LEU A 75 9.28 -13.76 -3.04
N ILE A 76 10.26 -12.87 -2.93
CA ILE A 76 10.83 -12.45 -1.66
C ILE A 76 10.34 -11.02 -1.36
N ALA A 77 9.76 -10.83 -0.19
CA ALA A 77 9.38 -9.53 0.36
C ALA A 77 10.13 -9.31 1.67
N ALA A 78 10.48 -8.07 1.99
CA ALA A 78 11.21 -7.73 3.20
C ALA A 78 10.66 -6.44 3.81
N ASP A 79 10.82 -6.30 5.12
CA ASP A 79 10.58 -5.07 5.90
C ASP A 79 9.27 -4.35 5.55
N PRO A 80 8.10 -5.03 5.55
CA PRO A 80 6.84 -4.35 5.27
C PRO A 80 6.49 -3.33 6.36
N GLN A 81 6.99 -3.49 7.59
CA GLN A 81 6.87 -2.57 8.72
C GLN A 81 5.46 -1.96 8.84
N LEU A 82 4.46 -2.82 9.03
CA LEU A 82 3.07 -2.37 9.15
C LEU A 82 2.94 -1.40 10.33
N ILE A 83 2.64 -0.15 9.97
CA ILE A 83 2.50 0.97 10.92
C ILE A 83 1.35 0.67 11.88
N GLY A 84 1.62 0.83 13.17
CA GLY A 84 0.67 0.58 14.24
C GLY A 84 -0.24 1.76 14.58
N GLU A 85 -0.99 1.59 15.66
CA GLU A 85 -2.10 2.47 16.05
C GLU A 85 -1.69 3.57 17.04
N LYS A 86 -0.48 3.53 17.61
CA LYS A 86 -0.09 4.34 18.77
C LYS A 86 0.78 5.54 18.44
N ASP A 87 1.77 5.39 17.58
CA ASP A 87 2.91 6.31 17.56
C ASP A 87 2.74 7.47 16.55
N GLU A 88 1.79 7.35 15.62
CA GLU A 88 1.61 8.27 14.48
C GLU A 88 0.77 9.55 14.76
N GLY A 89 0.38 9.78 16.02
CA GLY A 89 -0.34 11.00 16.42
C GLY A 89 -1.63 11.28 15.63
N ILE A 90 -1.92 12.57 15.37
CA ILE A 90 -3.21 13.03 14.82
C ILE A 90 -3.46 12.54 13.38
N PHE A 91 -2.39 12.32 12.59
CA PHE A 91 -2.50 11.88 11.20
C PHE A 91 -2.36 10.38 11.01
N GLY A 92 -2.18 9.60 12.08
CA GLY A 92 -1.83 8.20 11.98
C GLY A 92 -2.82 7.31 11.24
N PHE A 93 -4.11 7.66 11.26
CA PHE A 93 -5.08 6.94 10.44
C PHE A 93 -4.78 7.07 8.94
N ILE A 94 -4.43 8.28 8.48
CA ILE A 94 -4.11 8.54 7.08
C ILE A 94 -2.76 7.89 6.75
N THR A 95 -1.73 8.07 7.58
CA THR A 95 -0.42 7.47 7.37
C THR A 95 -0.52 5.95 7.21
N ARG A 96 -1.20 5.27 8.14
CA ARG A 96 -1.43 3.82 8.07
C ARG A 96 -2.16 3.41 6.80
N LYS A 97 -3.24 4.11 6.46
CA LYS A 97 -4.06 3.75 5.29
C LYS A 97 -3.28 3.89 3.99
N GLU A 98 -2.47 4.93 3.87
CA GLU A 98 -1.63 5.15 2.69
C GLU A 98 -0.49 4.13 2.60
N ALA A 99 0.15 3.81 3.73
CA ALA A 99 1.17 2.76 3.81
C ALA A 99 0.59 1.37 3.44
N ASP A 100 -0.56 0.99 4.00
CA ASP A 100 -1.24 -0.27 3.67
C ASP A 100 -1.61 -0.35 2.19
N ARG A 101 -2.10 0.77 1.63
CA ARG A 101 -2.47 0.85 0.22
C ARG A 101 -1.25 0.72 -0.69
N TYR A 102 -0.12 1.32 -0.30
CA TYR A 102 1.16 1.18 -1.00
C TYR A 102 1.61 -0.28 -1.00
N LEU A 103 1.70 -0.91 0.18
CA LEU A 103 2.10 -2.31 0.32
C LEU A 103 1.21 -3.26 -0.46
N ALA A 104 -0.12 -3.11 -0.35
CA ALA A 104 -1.07 -3.98 -1.05
C ALA A 104 -0.90 -3.88 -2.56
N LYS A 105 -0.71 -2.67 -3.08
CA LYS A 105 -0.59 -2.45 -4.52
C LYS A 105 0.72 -2.97 -5.09
N THR A 106 1.84 -2.66 -4.45
CA THR A 106 3.17 -3.12 -4.90
C THR A 106 3.28 -4.64 -4.81
N PHE A 107 2.81 -5.22 -3.71
CA PHE A 107 2.79 -6.66 -3.52
C PHE A 107 1.88 -7.35 -4.54
N LEU A 108 0.66 -6.84 -4.77
CA LEU A 108 -0.24 -7.42 -5.78
C LEU A 108 0.36 -7.35 -7.19
N GLN A 109 1.04 -6.27 -7.54
CA GLN A 109 1.75 -6.18 -8.81
C GLN A 109 2.88 -7.19 -8.91
N ALA A 110 3.72 -7.31 -7.89
CA ALA A 110 4.80 -8.29 -7.87
C ALA A 110 4.26 -9.73 -7.92
N LYS A 111 3.26 -10.06 -7.09
CA LYS A 111 2.59 -11.36 -7.06
C LYS A 111 1.95 -11.70 -8.41
N SER A 112 1.27 -10.75 -9.05
CA SER A 112 0.62 -10.99 -10.36
C SER A 112 1.60 -11.12 -11.51
N TYR A 113 2.75 -10.43 -11.45
CA TYR A 113 3.83 -10.59 -12.42
C TYR A 113 4.53 -11.93 -12.25
N VAL A 114 5.00 -12.22 -11.02
CA VAL A 114 5.80 -13.41 -10.73
C VAL A 114 4.95 -14.68 -10.76
N LYS A 115 3.70 -14.62 -10.29
CA LYS A 115 2.82 -15.78 -10.02
C LYS A 115 3.58 -16.85 -9.23
N PRO A 116 4.07 -16.52 -8.02
CA PRO A 116 4.99 -17.37 -7.28
C PRO A 116 4.30 -18.61 -6.71
N ASP A 117 5.06 -19.69 -6.56
CA ASP A 117 4.69 -20.87 -5.78
C ASP A 117 4.99 -20.63 -4.29
N TRP A 118 6.07 -19.89 -4.02
CA TRP A 118 6.55 -19.54 -2.68
C TRP A 118 6.62 -18.03 -2.47
N ILE A 119 6.19 -17.59 -1.29
CA ILE A 119 6.34 -16.21 -0.84
C ILE A 119 7.10 -16.21 0.48
N VAL A 120 8.28 -15.61 0.49
CA VAL A 120 9.15 -15.53 1.67
C VAL A 120 9.20 -14.09 2.16
N PHE A 121 8.82 -13.87 3.42
CA PHE A 121 9.02 -12.60 4.12
C PHE A 121 10.30 -12.64 4.95
N LEU A 122 11.12 -11.61 4.84
CA LEU A 122 12.41 -11.48 5.53
C LEU A 122 12.36 -10.58 6.77
N GLY A 123 11.26 -10.64 7.53
CA GLY A 123 11.16 -9.99 8.84
C GLY A 123 10.61 -8.57 8.83
N ASP A 124 10.59 -8.01 10.04
CA ASP A 124 10.08 -6.70 10.39
C ASP A 124 8.67 -6.47 9.87
N ILE A 125 7.78 -7.38 10.28
CA ILE A 125 6.41 -7.40 9.81
C ILE A 125 5.60 -6.24 10.40
N PHE A 126 5.76 -5.98 11.70
CA PHE A 126 5.03 -4.95 12.43
C PHE A 126 5.97 -3.94 13.07
N ASP A 127 5.67 -2.66 12.91
CA ASP A 127 6.40 -1.56 13.54
C ASP A 127 6.12 -1.50 15.07
N GLU A 128 4.85 -1.64 15.46
CA GLU A 128 4.42 -1.53 16.87
C GLU A 128 4.08 -2.89 17.52
N GLY A 129 4.69 -3.99 17.05
CA GLY A 129 4.37 -5.34 17.51
C GLY A 129 4.53 -5.54 19.02
N LEU A 130 5.47 -4.81 19.64
CA LEU A 130 5.72 -4.85 21.07
C LEU A 130 4.72 -4.01 21.88
N SER A 131 4.51 -2.76 21.47
CA SER A 131 3.70 -1.80 22.22
C SER A 131 2.21 -2.11 22.10
N ALA A 132 1.78 -2.85 21.07
CA ALA A 132 0.40 -3.29 20.87
C ALA A 132 -0.16 -4.11 22.05
N SER A 133 -1.42 -3.87 22.39
CA SER A 133 -2.28 -4.82 23.11
C SER A 133 -2.59 -6.03 22.26
N ASP A 134 -3.15 -7.09 22.85
CA ASP A 134 -3.47 -8.31 22.10
C ASP A 134 -4.55 -8.07 21.02
N ASP A 135 -5.50 -7.18 21.28
CA ASP A 135 -6.54 -6.80 20.30
C ASP A 135 -5.97 -5.95 19.16
N GLU A 136 -5.05 -5.02 19.46
CA GLU A 136 -4.33 -4.23 18.44
C GLU A 136 -3.48 -5.15 17.57
N PHE A 137 -2.71 -6.06 18.19
CA PHE A 137 -1.88 -7.01 17.45
C PHE A 137 -2.72 -7.91 16.53
N LYS A 138 -3.89 -8.36 17.00
CA LYS A 138 -4.84 -9.10 16.16
C LYS A 138 -5.26 -8.30 14.93
N ARG A 139 -5.60 -7.01 15.10
CA ARG A 139 -5.94 -6.13 13.97
C ARG A 139 -4.77 -5.92 13.01
N TYR A 140 -3.53 -5.81 13.53
CA TYR A 140 -2.34 -5.69 12.68
C TYR A 140 -2.15 -6.94 11.83
N PHE A 141 -2.36 -8.11 12.43
CA PHE A 141 -2.32 -9.37 11.70
C PHE A 141 -3.46 -9.52 10.68
N GLU A 142 -4.67 -9.08 11.00
CA GLU A 142 -5.78 -9.06 10.03
C GLU A 142 -5.48 -8.14 8.84
N ARG A 143 -4.83 -6.99 9.08
CA ARG A 143 -4.32 -6.10 8.03
C ARG A 143 -3.24 -6.79 7.20
N PHE A 144 -2.23 -7.41 7.83
CA PHE A 144 -1.21 -8.19 7.14
C PHE A 144 -1.84 -9.24 6.21
N ASN A 145 -2.80 -10.01 6.74
CA ASN A 145 -3.51 -11.01 5.94
C ASN A 145 -4.27 -10.39 4.77
N SER A 146 -4.92 -9.24 4.97
CA SER A 146 -5.65 -8.55 3.91
C SER A 146 -4.73 -7.98 2.82
N ILE A 147 -3.54 -7.51 3.18
CA ILE A 147 -2.58 -6.90 2.25
C ILE A 147 -1.84 -7.97 1.45
N PHE A 148 -1.40 -9.02 2.14
CA PHE A 148 -0.51 -10.03 1.58
C PHE A 148 -1.17 -11.36 1.26
N ASP A 149 -2.48 -11.48 1.50
CA ASP A 149 -3.28 -12.65 1.15
C ASP A 149 -2.81 -13.95 1.83
N TYR A 150 -2.27 -13.82 3.05
CA TYR A 150 -1.50 -14.85 3.75
C TYR A 150 -2.27 -16.16 4.01
N LYS A 151 -3.58 -16.08 4.27
CA LYS A 151 -4.44 -17.24 4.62
C LYS A 151 -5.23 -17.80 3.44
N ASN A 152 -5.00 -17.36 2.21
CA ASN A 152 -5.75 -17.88 1.06
C ASN A 152 -5.35 -19.31 0.66
N HIS A 153 -4.20 -19.79 1.15
CA HIS A 153 -3.59 -21.09 0.87
C HIS A 153 -3.26 -21.35 -0.61
N GLU A 154 -3.28 -20.34 -1.48
CA GLU A 154 -2.88 -20.50 -2.89
C GLU A 154 -1.37 -20.58 -3.07
N GLN A 155 -0.61 -19.94 -2.18
CA GLN A 155 0.86 -19.94 -2.19
C GLN A 155 1.40 -20.47 -0.86
N HIS A 156 2.64 -20.97 -0.90
CA HIS A 156 3.35 -21.37 0.31
C HIS A 156 4.08 -20.17 0.93
N TYR A 157 3.66 -19.75 2.12
CA TYR A 157 4.28 -18.63 2.82
C TYR A 157 5.30 -19.09 3.86
N ILE A 158 6.48 -18.48 3.84
CA ILE A 158 7.49 -18.59 4.89
C ILE A 158 7.73 -17.19 5.44
N ILE A 159 7.44 -16.99 6.74
CA ILE A 159 7.66 -15.71 7.40
C ILE A 159 8.86 -15.84 8.32
N ILE A 160 10.01 -15.29 7.95
CA ILE A 160 11.19 -15.20 8.81
C ILE A 160 11.00 -13.98 9.71
N PRO A 161 11.15 -14.08 11.04
CA PRO A 161 11.03 -12.91 11.92
C PRO A 161 12.24 -11.99 11.82
N GLY A 162 11.99 -10.68 11.86
CA GLY A 162 13.02 -9.66 12.11
C GLY A 162 13.17 -9.35 13.60
N ASP A 163 13.97 -8.35 13.94
CA ASP A 163 14.22 -7.99 15.34
C ASP A 163 12.99 -7.36 16.00
N ASN A 164 12.15 -6.65 15.23
CA ASN A 164 10.88 -6.09 15.70
C ASN A 164 9.81 -7.17 15.98
N ASP A 165 9.94 -8.34 15.35
CA ASP A 165 8.93 -9.41 15.46
C ASP A 165 9.15 -10.36 16.64
N VAL A 166 10.41 -10.61 17.01
CA VAL A 166 10.79 -11.57 18.08
C VAL A 166 11.65 -10.95 19.17
N GLY A 167 12.04 -9.69 19.01
CA GLY A 167 12.91 -8.95 19.90
C GLY A 167 14.39 -9.27 19.67
N GLY A 168 15.13 -8.29 19.13
CA GLY A 168 16.59 -8.28 19.07
C GLY A 168 17.27 -7.97 20.41
N GLU A 169 18.55 -7.58 20.36
CA GLU A 169 19.39 -7.35 21.55
C GLU A 169 18.80 -6.30 22.51
N TYR A 170 18.11 -5.28 21.98
CA TYR A 170 17.56 -4.17 22.75
C TYR A 170 16.27 -4.50 23.51
N TYR A 171 15.67 -5.67 23.27
CA TYR A 171 14.32 -5.98 23.77
C TYR A 171 14.29 -6.71 25.13
N GLY A 172 15.44 -7.20 25.62
CA GLY A 172 15.58 -7.81 26.96
C GLY A 172 14.45 -8.77 27.34
N ASP A 173 13.81 -8.52 28.49
CA ASP A 173 12.73 -9.35 29.05
C ASP A 173 11.44 -9.35 28.24
N LYS A 174 11.32 -8.54 27.19
CA LYS A 174 10.12 -8.46 26.34
C LYS A 174 10.16 -9.44 25.16
N GLN A 175 11.31 -10.04 24.86
CA GLN A 175 11.47 -11.07 23.82
C GLN A 175 10.48 -12.25 23.96
N PRO A 176 10.14 -12.77 25.17
CA PRO A 176 9.19 -13.87 25.31
C PRO A 176 7.78 -13.53 24.79
N LEU A 177 7.32 -12.30 24.97
CA LEU A 177 6.00 -11.86 24.48
C LEU A 177 5.97 -11.81 22.96
N LEU A 178 6.96 -11.15 22.35
CA LEU A 178 7.09 -11.05 20.89
C LEU A 178 7.21 -12.42 20.24
N ARG A 179 8.10 -13.29 20.75
CA ARG A 179 8.22 -14.68 20.30
C ARG A 179 6.93 -15.47 20.45
N LYS A 180 6.17 -15.27 21.53
CA LYS A 180 4.86 -15.93 21.72
C LYS A 180 3.85 -15.45 20.68
N ARG A 181 3.75 -14.14 20.46
CA ARG A 181 2.85 -13.55 19.45
C ARG A 181 3.22 -14.03 18.05
N PHE A 182 4.50 -13.93 17.68
CA PHE A 182 4.97 -14.42 16.39
C PHE A 182 4.62 -15.90 16.17
N ARG A 183 4.87 -16.76 17.17
CA ARG A 183 4.49 -18.18 17.08
C ARG A 183 3.00 -18.42 16.91
N ASN A 184 2.17 -17.65 17.60
CA ASN A 184 0.72 -17.80 17.55
C ASN A 184 0.13 -17.41 16.18
N TYR A 185 0.72 -16.42 15.52
CA TYR A 185 0.17 -15.85 14.27
C TYR A 185 0.86 -16.36 13.00
N PHE A 186 2.17 -16.63 13.07
CA PHE A 186 3.00 -17.02 11.91
C PHE A 186 3.63 -18.42 12.04
N GLY A 187 3.34 -19.14 13.12
CA GLY A 187 3.87 -20.48 13.37
C GLY A 187 5.29 -20.49 13.92
N ARG A 188 5.91 -21.67 13.94
CA ARG A 188 7.21 -21.88 14.60
C ARG A 188 8.30 -21.00 13.97
N ILE A 189 9.23 -20.53 14.81
CA ILE A 189 10.39 -19.73 14.38
C ILE A 189 11.40 -20.60 13.66
N ILE A 190 11.64 -21.82 14.14
CA ILE A 190 12.46 -22.81 13.46
C ILE A 190 11.54 -23.85 12.83
N ALA A 191 11.62 -24.03 11.52
CA ALA A 191 10.80 -24.98 10.78
C ALA A 191 11.48 -25.41 9.48
N LEU A 192 11.37 -26.70 9.16
CA LEU A 192 11.75 -27.21 7.85
C LEU A 192 10.50 -27.22 6.96
N TYR A 193 10.56 -26.52 5.84
CA TYR A 193 9.57 -26.58 4.78
C TYR A 193 10.13 -27.42 3.64
N HIS A 194 9.31 -28.32 3.10
CA HIS A 194 9.70 -29.21 2.01
C HIS A 194 8.56 -29.25 1.00
N GLN A 195 8.85 -28.88 -0.23
CA GLN A 195 7.96 -29.05 -1.38
C GLN A 195 8.80 -29.52 -2.55
N ASN A 196 8.35 -30.57 -3.23
CA ASN A 196 9.09 -31.18 -4.34
C ASN A 196 10.55 -31.48 -3.95
N ASP A 197 11.52 -30.91 -4.66
CA ASP A 197 12.95 -31.09 -4.40
C ASP A 197 13.58 -29.91 -3.63
N ILE A 198 12.76 -28.97 -3.12
CA ILE A 198 13.23 -27.77 -2.41
C ILE A 198 12.95 -27.87 -0.92
N GLN A 199 14.01 -27.62 -0.12
CA GLN A 199 13.94 -27.54 1.33
C GLN A 199 14.33 -26.14 1.79
N PHE A 200 13.47 -25.53 2.62
CA PHE A 200 13.79 -24.30 3.33
C PHE A 200 13.93 -24.60 4.82
N LEU A 201 15.09 -24.28 5.38
CA LEU A 201 15.25 -24.18 6.82
C LEU A 201 14.97 -22.73 7.22
N LYS A 202 13.88 -22.54 7.93
CA LYS A 202 13.56 -21.33 8.67
C LYS A 202 14.19 -21.42 10.07
#